data_AF-A0A9R0S7C8-F1
#
_entry.id   AF-A0A9R0S7C8-F1
#
_cell.length_a   1.000
_cell.length_b   1.000
_cell.length_c   1.000
_cell.angle_alpha   90.00
_cell.angle_beta   90.00
_cell.angle_gamma   90.00
#
_symmetry.space_group_name_H-M   'P 1'
#
loop_
_entity.id
_entity.type
_entity.pdbx_description
1 polymer ?
#
loop_
_entity_poly.entity_id
_entity_poly.type
_entity_poly.pdbx_seq_one_letter_code
_entity_poly.pdbx_strand_id
1 'polypeptide(L)'
;MKFRILSGDPGIVAYESSFLEEAGCKDFVDAICSSEKYPSLSRVRHCNCCKANVRGYDHHCPAFGNCIGQKNHRLFMSLLTGFVVAESTYIMCSTKYITRCITSGTLRTENHLSLNMVIGTMLFSVLQVVWQVVFLIWHVYGICFNIRTDEWVMSNFPCFGLFLHQLQVVFSFAVSYS
;
A
#
# COMPACT_ATOMS: atom_id res chain seq x y z
N MET A 1 20.99 -0.27 1.77
CA MET A 1 20.16 0.28 2.87
C MET A 1 18.72 0.40 2.34
N LYS A 2 17.76 -0.35 2.89
CA LYS A 2 16.35 -0.30 2.45
C LYS A 2 15.63 0.66 3.39
N PHE A 3 15.31 1.87 2.91
CA PHE A 3 14.61 2.86 3.72
C PHE A 3 13.20 2.33 4.04
N ARG A 4 12.95 2.05 5.31
CA ARG A 4 11.65 1.59 5.81
C ARG A 4 11.08 2.74 6.64
N ILE A 5 10.24 3.57 6.02
CA ILE A 5 9.63 4.73 6.69
C ILE A 5 8.66 4.24 7.78
N LEU A 6 8.09 3.03 7.62
CA LEU A 6 7.26 2.39 8.62
C LEU A 6 7.91 1.09 9.15
N SER A 7 8.51 1.12 10.34
CA SER A 7 9.16 -0.06 10.95
C SER A 7 8.17 -1.06 11.59
N GLY A 8 6.86 -0.79 11.55
CA GLY A 8 5.84 -1.66 12.14
C GLY A 8 5.83 -3.06 11.54
N ASP A 9 5.76 -4.08 12.40
CA ASP A 9 5.61 -5.48 11.99
C ASP A 9 4.30 -5.63 11.18
N PRO A 10 4.36 -6.00 9.89
CA PRO A 10 3.15 -6.26 9.11
C PRO A 10 2.43 -7.54 9.52
N GLY A 11 3.05 -8.36 10.37
CA GLY A 11 2.63 -9.71 10.72
C GLY A 11 3.50 -10.76 10.04
N ILE A 12 4.83 -10.60 10.10
CA ILE A 12 5.75 -11.59 9.53
C ILE A 12 5.55 -12.92 10.26
N VAL A 13 5.35 -13.99 9.49
CA VAL A 13 5.24 -15.36 10.01
C VAL A 13 6.53 -16.10 9.68
N ALA A 14 7.25 -16.55 10.72
CA ALA A 14 8.32 -17.51 10.54
C ALA A 14 7.68 -18.86 10.18
N TYR A 15 8.11 -19.43 9.06
CA TYR A 15 7.67 -20.75 8.67
C TYR A 15 8.45 -21.77 9.51
N GLU A 16 7.83 -22.35 10.54
CA GLU A 16 8.45 -23.42 11.30
C GLU A 16 8.40 -24.71 10.48
N SER A 17 9.57 -25.27 10.17
CA SER A 17 9.76 -26.48 9.36
C SER A 17 9.13 -27.73 9.98
N SER A 18 8.75 -27.68 11.26
CA SER A 18 8.13 -28.78 12.00
C SER A 18 6.79 -29.22 11.43
N PHE A 19 6.10 -28.37 10.66
CA PHE A 19 4.83 -28.71 10.00
C PHE A 19 5.01 -29.36 8.62
N LEU A 20 6.19 -29.27 8.00
CA LEU A 20 6.47 -29.88 6.68
C LEU A 20 6.91 -31.33 6.76
N GLU A 21 7.42 -31.79 7.90
CA GLU A 21 7.82 -33.20 8.04
C GLU A 21 6.62 -34.14 8.19
N GLU A 22 5.47 -33.65 8.64
CA GLU A 22 4.27 -34.49 8.84
C GLU A 22 3.39 -34.61 7.58
N ALA A 23 3.57 -33.72 6.60
CA ALA A 23 2.80 -33.71 5.34
C ALA A 23 3.72 -33.97 4.15
N GLY A 24 4.00 -35.26 3.92
CA GLY A 24 4.84 -35.72 2.82
C GLY A 24 4.47 -35.13 1.44
N CYS A 25 5.49 -34.59 0.79
CA CYS A 25 5.72 -34.47 -0.66
C CYS A 25 4.66 -33.77 -1.55
N LYS A 26 5.06 -32.57 -1.99
CA LYS A 26 4.91 -31.98 -3.34
C LYS A 26 3.55 -31.52 -3.89
N ASP A 27 2.40 -31.93 -3.37
CA ASP A 27 1.11 -31.42 -3.86
C ASP A 27 0.44 -30.40 -2.90
N PHE A 28 1.17 -29.95 -1.88
CA PHE A 28 0.56 -29.29 -0.71
C PHE A 28 0.51 -27.75 -0.77
N VAL A 29 1.15 -27.11 -1.76
CA VAL A 29 1.12 -25.63 -1.87
C VAL A 29 -0.28 -25.15 -2.27
N ASP A 30 -1.02 -25.93 -3.06
CA ASP A 30 -2.40 -25.61 -3.44
C ASP A 30 -3.44 -26.10 -2.43
N ALA A 31 -3.12 -27.12 -1.62
CA ALA A 31 -4.05 -27.70 -0.64
C ALA A 31 -4.20 -26.87 0.65
N ILE A 32 -3.24 -25.98 0.97
CA ILE A 32 -3.32 -25.12 2.17
C ILE A 32 -4.33 -23.97 2.00
N CYS A 33 -4.71 -23.59 0.77
CA CYS A 33 -5.68 -22.51 0.54
C CYS A 33 -7.15 -22.92 0.78
N SER A 34 -7.45 -24.21 0.93
CA SER A 34 -8.83 -24.73 0.95
C SER A 34 -9.22 -25.46 2.24
N SER A 35 -8.32 -25.54 3.23
CA SER A 35 -8.56 -26.30 4.44
C SER A 35 -9.32 -25.47 5.48
N GLU A 36 -10.61 -25.78 5.67
CA GLU A 36 -11.50 -25.33 6.76
C GLU A 36 -10.87 -25.45 8.16
N LYS A 37 -9.79 -26.23 8.30
CA LYS A 37 -9.14 -26.54 9.57
C LYS A 37 -8.28 -25.41 10.13
N TYR A 38 -7.82 -24.47 9.30
CA TYR A 38 -6.95 -23.35 9.74
C TYR A 38 -7.28 -22.03 9.02
N PRO A 39 -8.37 -21.35 9.38
CA PRO A 39 -8.75 -20.06 8.78
C PRO A 39 -7.66 -18.97 8.94
N SER A 40 -6.74 -19.13 9.91
CA SER A 40 -5.60 -18.26 10.14
C SER A 40 -4.51 -18.32 9.05
N LEU A 41 -4.39 -19.43 8.30
CA LEU A 41 -3.44 -19.60 7.20
C LEU A 41 -3.97 -19.08 5.85
N SER A 42 -5.30 -19.03 5.67
CA SER A 42 -5.96 -18.65 4.40
C SER A 42 -5.58 -17.27 3.84
N ARG A 43 -5.05 -16.36 4.69
CA ARG A 43 -4.69 -14.99 4.30
C ARG A 43 -3.20 -14.69 4.45
N VAL A 44 -2.33 -15.71 4.46
CA VAL A 44 -0.86 -15.50 4.44
C VAL A 44 -0.38 -15.44 2.99
N ARG A 45 0.37 -14.39 2.62
CA ARG A 45 0.97 -14.25 1.28
C ARG A 45 2.46 -14.01 1.39
N HIS A 46 3.22 -14.54 0.42
CA HIS A 46 4.63 -14.25 0.27
C HIS A 46 4.84 -12.92 -0.48
N CYS A 47 5.65 -12.02 0.06
CA CYS A 47 6.05 -10.79 -0.62
C CYS A 47 7.49 -10.92 -1.15
N ASN A 48 7.66 -10.95 -2.47
CA ASN A 48 8.97 -11.02 -3.12
C ASN A 48 9.86 -9.80 -2.80
N CYS A 49 9.25 -8.62 -2.62
CA CYS A 49 9.98 -7.39 -2.28
C CYS A 49 10.58 -7.45 -0.87
N CYS A 50 9.85 -7.98 0.10
CA CYS A 50 10.32 -8.12 1.50
C CYS A 50 10.98 -9.46 1.79
N LYS A 51 10.88 -10.45 0.88
CA LYS A 51 11.32 -11.83 1.06
C LYS A 51 10.77 -12.47 2.35
N ALA A 52 9.50 -12.21 2.62
CA ALA A 52 8.85 -12.62 3.87
C ALA A 52 7.38 -13.00 3.65
N ASN A 53 6.88 -13.94 4.45
CA ASN A 53 5.47 -14.30 4.51
C ASN A 53 4.76 -13.37 5.49
N VAL A 54 3.71 -12.71 5.02
CA VAL A 54 2.95 -11.72 5.80
C VAL A 54 1.55 -12.25 6.06
N ARG A 55 1.19 -12.39 7.33
CA ARG A 55 -0.16 -12.74 7.74
C ARG A 55 -1.10 -11.59 7.48
N GLY A 56 -2.14 -11.91 6.74
CA GLY A 56 -3.08 -10.92 6.29
C GLY A 56 -2.43 -9.83 5.46
N TYR A 57 -1.64 -10.24 4.48
CA TYR A 57 -1.08 -9.35 3.48
C TYR A 57 -2.19 -8.57 2.77
N ASP A 58 -1.98 -7.28 2.55
CA ASP A 58 -2.85 -6.43 1.72
C ASP A 58 -2.09 -5.99 0.47
N HIS A 59 -0.93 -5.35 0.64
CA HIS A 59 -0.02 -5.02 -0.45
C HIS A 59 1.38 -4.70 0.07
N HIS A 60 2.38 -4.69 -0.82
CA HIS A 60 3.66 -4.05 -0.55
C HIS A 60 3.56 -2.58 -0.93
N CYS A 61 3.79 -1.67 0.01
CA CYS A 61 3.75 -0.24 -0.27
C CYS A 61 5.18 0.30 -0.45
N PRO A 62 5.59 0.70 -1.67
CA PRO A 62 6.90 1.29 -1.89
C PRO A 62 7.10 2.59 -1.12
N ALA A 63 6.03 3.39 -0.94
CA ALA A 63 6.07 4.65 -0.21
C ALA A 63 6.48 4.47 1.26
N PHE A 64 6.09 3.35 1.89
CA PHE A 64 6.50 3.03 3.26
C PHE A 64 7.75 2.11 3.32
N GLY A 65 8.18 1.60 2.17
CA GLY A 65 9.24 0.59 2.08
C GLY A 65 8.90 -0.72 2.80
N ASN A 66 7.61 -0.98 3.04
CA ASN A 66 7.14 -2.08 3.89
C ASN A 66 5.86 -2.71 3.34
N CYS A 67 5.63 -3.98 3.67
CA CYS A 67 4.33 -4.60 3.50
C CYS A 67 3.30 -3.94 4.43
N ILE A 68 2.09 -3.77 3.93
CA ILE A 68 0.90 -3.49 4.72
C ILE A 68 0.18 -4.83 4.90
N GLY A 69 -0.04 -5.19 6.16
CA GLY A 69 -0.67 -6.43 6.56
C GLY A 69 -1.50 -6.24 7.83
N GLN A 70 -2.02 -7.33 8.38
CA GLN A 70 -3.02 -7.28 9.45
C GLN A 70 -2.58 -6.45 10.67
N LYS A 71 -1.31 -6.55 11.06
CA LYS A 71 -0.80 -5.89 12.28
C LYS A 71 -0.54 -4.39 12.11
N ASN A 72 -0.26 -3.90 10.90
CA ASN A 72 0.06 -2.49 10.64
C ASN A 72 -0.98 -1.77 9.77
N HIS A 73 -2.05 -2.45 9.33
CA HIS A 73 -3.11 -1.84 8.52
C HIS A 73 -3.77 -0.62 9.19
N ARG A 74 -4.01 -0.67 10.51
CA ARG A 74 -4.57 0.48 11.25
C ARG A 74 -3.65 1.71 11.24
N LEU A 75 -2.35 1.47 11.36
CA LEU A 75 -1.34 2.53 11.30
C LEU A 75 -1.28 3.13 9.89
N PHE A 76 -1.31 2.29 8.86
CA PHE A 76 -1.41 2.72 7.47
C PHE A 76 -2.64 3.63 7.22
N MET A 77 -3.82 3.22 7.69
CA MET A 77 -5.04 4.03 7.57
C MET A 77 -4.96 5.36 8.32
N SER A 78 -4.35 5.36 9.51
CA SER A 78 -4.14 6.58 10.30
C SER A 78 -3.20 7.55 9.60
N LEU A 79 -2.12 7.04 8.99
CA LEU A 79 -1.15 7.86 8.24
C LEU A 79 -1.76 8.40 6.95
N LEU A 80 -2.49 7.57 6.19
CA LEU A 80 -3.17 8.01 4.98
C LEU A 80 -4.17 9.14 5.30
N THR A 81 -4.96 8.97 6.36
CA THR A 81 -5.89 10.01 6.82
C THR A 81 -5.13 11.27 7.27
N GLY A 82 -4.04 11.10 8.00
CA GLY A 82 -3.18 12.22 8.44
C GLY A 82 -2.60 13.01 7.27
N PHE A 83 -2.15 12.35 6.19
CA PHE A 83 -1.66 13.01 4.98
C PHE A 83 -2.76 13.82 4.30
N VAL A 84 -3.96 13.24 4.11
CA VAL A 84 -5.11 13.95 3.55
C VAL A 84 -5.44 15.21 4.36
N VAL A 85 -5.46 15.11 5.70
CA VAL A 85 -5.73 16.25 6.59
C VAL A 85 -4.64 17.32 6.50
N ALA A 86 -3.37 16.92 6.51
CA ALA A 86 -2.25 17.85 6.43
C ALA A 86 -2.25 18.62 5.10
N GLU A 87 -2.45 17.93 3.97
CA GLU A 87 -2.51 18.54 2.65
C GLU A 87 -3.74 19.44 2.49
N SER A 88 -4.90 19.01 3.00
CA SER A 88 -6.11 19.84 3.01
C SER A 88 -5.91 21.13 3.82
N THR A 89 -5.23 21.03 4.97
CA THR A 89 -4.89 22.18 5.80
C THR A 89 -3.92 23.12 5.07
N TYR A 90 -2.92 22.57 4.38
CA TYR A 90 -2.00 23.34 3.55
C TYR A 90 -2.72 24.11 2.42
N ILE A 91 -3.65 23.46 1.69
CA ILE A 91 -4.45 24.08 0.63
C ILE A 91 -5.29 25.23 1.20
N MET A 92 -5.94 25.01 2.35
CA MET A 92 -6.75 26.03 3.03
C MET A 92 -5.88 27.24 3.42
N CYS A 93 -4.73 27.02 4.06
CA CYS A 93 -3.81 28.08 4.46
C CYS A 93 -3.28 28.87 3.25
N SER A 94 -2.85 28.17 2.21
CA SER A 94 -2.33 28.78 0.98
C SER A 94 -3.40 29.60 0.24
N THR A 95 -4.64 29.11 0.22
CA THR A 95 -5.78 29.85 -0.34
C THR A 95 -6.03 31.14 0.44
N LYS A 96 -6.05 31.07 1.79
CA LYS A 96 -6.21 32.26 2.64
C LYS A 96 -5.07 33.26 2.43
N TYR A 97 -3.84 32.80 2.26
CA TYR A 97 -2.70 33.66 1.94
C TYR A 97 -2.91 34.39 0.60
N ILE A 98 -3.24 33.66 -0.47
CA ILE A 98 -3.49 34.25 -1.80
C ILE A 98 -4.65 35.25 -1.75
N THR A 99 -5.78 34.90 -1.12
CA THR A 99 -6.92 35.82 -0.97
C THR A 99 -6.53 37.11 -0.26
N ARG A 100 -5.71 37.02 0.80
CA ARG A 100 -5.21 38.22 1.52
C ARG A 100 -4.34 39.08 0.61
N CYS A 101 -3.43 38.50 -0.16
CA CYS A 101 -2.59 39.25 -1.10
C CYS A 101 -3.41 39.96 -2.19
N ILE A 102 -4.49 39.32 -2.67
CA ILE A 102 -5.42 39.91 -3.64
C ILE A 102 -6.17 41.08 -3.00
N THR A 103 -6.79 40.88 -1.83
CA THR A 103 -7.59 41.92 -1.15
C THR A 103 -6.74 43.11 -0.72
N SER A 104 -5.51 42.88 -0.26
CA SER A 104 -4.59 43.94 0.16
C SER A 104 -3.85 44.61 -1.02
N GLY A 105 -4.12 44.22 -2.27
CA GLY A 105 -3.47 44.78 -3.47
C GLY A 105 -1.96 44.52 -3.56
N THR A 106 -1.41 43.67 -2.69
CA THR A 106 0.02 43.43 -2.50
C THR A 106 0.59 42.41 -3.48
N LEU A 107 -0.26 41.80 -4.32
CA LEU A 107 0.12 40.81 -5.32
C LEU A 107 1.27 41.27 -6.25
N ARG A 108 1.37 42.57 -6.53
CA ARG A 108 2.42 43.17 -7.38
C ARG A 108 3.73 43.44 -6.63
N THR A 109 3.69 43.44 -5.30
CA THR A 109 4.84 43.66 -4.41
C THR A 109 5.52 42.36 -4.04
N GLU A 110 4.78 41.24 -4.03
CA GLU A 110 5.34 39.91 -3.79
C GLU A 110 6.29 39.47 -4.90
N ASN A 111 7.32 38.71 -4.54
CA ASN A 111 8.25 38.16 -5.52
C ASN A 111 7.52 37.17 -6.44
N HIS A 112 7.58 37.41 -7.76
CA HIS A 112 6.98 36.54 -8.78
C HIS A 112 7.36 35.07 -8.61
N LEU A 113 8.60 34.79 -8.17
CA LEU A 113 9.05 33.42 -7.91
C LEU A 113 8.24 32.78 -6.77
N SER A 114 8.05 33.49 -5.66
CA SER A 114 7.31 33.01 -4.49
C SER A 114 5.84 32.75 -4.82
N LEU A 115 5.19 33.66 -5.56
CA LEU A 115 3.81 33.48 -6.00
C LEU A 115 3.66 32.25 -6.91
N ASN A 116 4.54 32.10 -7.90
CA ASN A 116 4.53 30.95 -8.81
C ASN A 116 4.79 29.64 -8.06
N MET A 117 5.68 29.64 -7.07
CA MET A 117 5.93 28.48 -6.23
C MET A 117 4.68 28.10 -5.41
N VAL A 118 4.00 29.05 -4.78
CA VAL A 118 2.77 28.79 -4.00
C VAL A 118 1.65 28.26 -4.91
N ILE A 119 1.44 28.88 -6.07
CA ILE A 119 0.42 28.41 -7.03
C ILE A 119 0.75 26.99 -7.53
N GLY A 120 2.00 26.75 -7.93
CA GLY A 120 2.43 25.44 -8.42
C GLY A 120 2.30 24.34 -7.38
N THR A 121 2.75 24.61 -6.15
CA THR A 121 2.63 23.67 -5.03
C THR A 121 1.17 23.43 -4.63
N MET A 122 0.32 24.46 -4.66
CA MET A 122 -1.12 24.32 -4.47
C MET A 122 -1.77 23.41 -5.50
N LEU A 123 -1.49 23.62 -6.80
CA LEU A 123 -2.06 22.79 -7.87
C LEU A 123 -1.66 21.33 -7.71
N PHE A 124 -0.38 21.08 -7.41
CA PHE A 124 0.12 19.74 -7.13
C PHE A 124 -0.58 19.11 -5.91
N SER A 125 -0.71 19.84 -4.80
CA SER A 125 -1.41 19.36 -3.61
C SER A 125 -2.88 19.03 -3.88
N VAL A 126 -3.59 19.81 -4.69
CA VAL A 126 -4.99 19.52 -5.04
C VAL A 126 -5.10 18.20 -5.80
N LEU A 127 -4.26 17.99 -6.82
CA LEU A 127 -4.24 16.73 -7.58
C LEU A 127 -3.92 15.54 -6.68
N GLN A 128 -2.97 15.71 -5.76
CA GLN A 128 -2.54 14.69 -4.82
C GLN A 128 -3.66 14.33 -3.82
N VAL A 129 -4.37 15.31 -3.25
CA VAL A 129 -5.51 15.07 -2.35
C VAL A 129 -6.64 14.34 -3.08
N VAL A 130 -6.97 14.73 -4.31
CA VAL A 130 -8.03 14.06 -5.09
C VAL A 130 -7.72 12.57 -5.25
N TRP A 131 -6.48 12.24 -5.65
CA TRP A 131 -6.05 10.84 -5.78
C TRP A 131 -6.07 10.10 -4.43
N GLN A 132 -5.54 10.72 -3.37
CA GLN A 132 -5.50 10.11 -2.04
C GLN A 132 -6.89 9.85 -1.46
N VAL A 133 -7.86 10.74 -1.70
CA VAL A 133 -9.24 10.56 -1.25
C VAL A 133 -9.90 9.37 -1.94
N VAL A 134 -9.72 9.22 -3.27
CA VAL A 134 -10.22 8.04 -4.00
C VAL A 134 -9.60 6.75 -3.44
N PHE A 135 -8.29 6.77 -3.20
CA PHE A 135 -7.57 5.64 -2.62
C PHE A 135 -8.01 5.32 -1.17
N LEU A 136 -8.31 6.35 -0.37
CA LEU A 136 -8.83 6.19 0.98
C LEU A 136 -10.25 5.59 0.96
N ILE A 137 -11.12 6.08 0.07
CA ILE A 137 -12.48 5.54 -0.12
C ILE A 137 -12.41 4.06 -0.48
N TRP A 138 -11.49 3.69 -1.38
CA TRP A 138 -11.24 2.30 -1.74
C TRP A 138 -10.89 1.43 -0.52
N HIS A 139 -9.93 1.88 0.30
CA HIS A 139 -9.55 1.13 1.50
C HIS A 139 -10.67 1.05 2.55
N VAL A 140 -11.45 2.12 2.73
CA VAL A 140 -12.62 2.12 3.60
C VAL A 140 -13.67 1.12 3.10
N TYR A 141 -13.94 1.10 1.79
CA TYR A 141 -14.80 0.11 1.17
C TYR A 141 -14.30 -1.31 1.45
N GLY A 142 -13.01 -1.59 1.21
CA GLY A 142 -12.40 -2.89 1.52
C GLY A 142 -12.59 -3.31 2.98
N ILE A 143 -12.40 -2.38 3.93
CA ILE A 143 -12.63 -2.64 5.36
C ILE A 143 -14.10 -2.96 5.63
N CYS A 144 -15.04 -2.19 5.09
CA CYS A 144 -16.48 -2.38 5.29
C CYS A 144 -16.97 -3.74 4.80
N PHE A 145 -16.42 -4.24 3.69
CA PHE A 145 -16.79 -5.54 3.11
C PHE A 145 -15.85 -6.67 3.53
N ASN A 146 -14.87 -6.41 4.42
CA ASN A 146 -13.83 -7.35 4.84
C ASN A 146 -13.09 -7.99 3.63
N ILE A 147 -12.86 -7.18 2.59
CA ILE A 147 -12.11 -7.51 1.38
C ILE A 147 -10.76 -6.80 1.44
N ARG A 148 -9.67 -7.55 1.24
CA ARG A 148 -8.35 -6.95 1.07
C ARG A 148 -8.05 -6.60 -0.39
N THR A 149 -7.08 -5.72 -0.60
CA THR A 149 -6.65 -5.29 -1.93
C THR A 149 -6.07 -6.48 -2.72
N ASP A 150 -5.29 -7.37 -2.10
CA ASP A 150 -4.78 -8.57 -2.78
C ASP A 150 -5.91 -9.52 -3.20
N GLU A 151 -6.86 -9.76 -2.30
CA GLU A 151 -8.04 -10.61 -2.54
C GLU A 151 -8.88 -10.04 -3.70
N TRP A 152 -9.12 -8.73 -3.72
CA TRP A 152 -9.88 -8.08 -4.79
C TRP A 152 -9.16 -8.13 -6.14
N VAL A 153 -7.85 -7.84 -6.18
CA VAL A 153 -7.07 -7.88 -7.43
C VAL A 153 -7.05 -9.28 -8.02
N MET A 154 -6.82 -10.31 -7.18
CA MET A 154 -6.84 -11.69 -7.63
C MET A 154 -8.21 -12.13 -8.15
N SER A 155 -9.30 -11.65 -7.52
CA SER A 155 -10.66 -11.99 -7.93
C SER A 155 -11.12 -11.27 -9.20
N ASN A 156 -10.72 -10.00 -9.40
CA ASN A 156 -11.23 -9.17 -10.50
C ASN A 156 -10.32 -9.19 -11.73
N PHE A 157 -9.03 -9.47 -11.54
CA PHE A 157 -8.05 -9.59 -12.63
C PHE A 157 -7.38 -10.97 -12.61
N PRO A 158 -8.14 -12.05 -12.89
CA PRO A 158 -7.60 -13.42 -12.89
C PRO A 158 -6.44 -13.57 -13.89
N CYS A 159 -6.49 -12.87 -15.02
CA CYS A 159 -5.42 -12.86 -16.02
C CYS A 159 -4.14 -12.16 -15.53
N PHE A 160 -4.25 -11.16 -14.64
CA PHE A 160 -3.10 -10.51 -14.01
C PHE A 160 -2.46 -11.40 -12.93
N GLY A 161 -3.28 -12.16 -12.21
CA GLY A 161 -2.81 -13.21 -11.31
C GLY A 161 -2.05 -14.33 -12.04
N LEU A 162 -2.56 -14.77 -13.19
CA LEU A 162 -1.86 -15.67 -14.11
C LEU A 162 -0.55 -15.09 -14.62
N PHE A 163 -0.52 -13.81 -15.02
CA PHE A 163 0.70 -13.16 -15.48
C PHE A 163 1.77 -13.06 -14.38
N LEU A 164 1.38 -12.75 -13.14
CA LEU A 164 2.29 -12.72 -11.98
C LEU A 164 2.80 -14.13 -11.60
N HIS A 165 1.92 -15.15 -11.67
CA HIS A 165 2.31 -16.54 -11.45
C HIS A 165 3.29 -17.03 -12.54
N GLN A 166 3.00 -16.74 -13.81
CA GLN A 166 3.88 -17.06 -14.94
C GLN A 166 5.23 -16.35 -14.80
N LEU A 167 5.25 -15.07 -14.39
CA LEU A 167 6.50 -14.36 -14.10
C LEU A 167 7.27 -15.00 -12.94
N GLN A 168 6.63 -15.36 -11.83
CA GLN A 168 7.30 -16.05 -10.72
C GLN A 168 7.88 -17.40 -11.15
N VAL A 169 7.15 -18.18 -11.96
CA VAL A 169 7.62 -19.45 -12.51
C VAL A 169 8.83 -19.24 -13.43
N VAL A 170 8.78 -18.28 -14.36
CA VAL A 170 9.88 -17.96 -15.28
C VAL A 170 11.13 -17.50 -14.51
N PHE A 171 10.98 -16.68 -13.47
CA PHE A 171 12.12 -16.26 -12.63
C PHE A 171 12.68 -17.41 -11.80
N SER A 172 11.85 -18.35 -11.30
CA SER A 172 12.32 -19.54 -10.59
C SER A 172 13.06 -20.54 -11.49
N PHE A 173 12.65 -20.67 -12.75
CA PHE A 173 13.39 -21.45 -13.75
C PHE A 173 14.72 -20.79 -14.12
N ALA A 174 14.76 -19.47 -14.30
CA ALA A 174 15.99 -18.75 -14.62
C ALA A 174 17.07 -18.88 -13.51
N VAL A 175 16.65 -18.94 -12.24
CA VAL A 175 17.55 -19.11 -11.08
C VAL A 175 18.01 -20.56 -10.90
N SER A 176 17.26 -21.56 -11.40
CA SER A 176 17.65 -22.99 -11.28
C SER A 176 18.62 -23.45 -12.37
N TYR A 177 18.84 -22.62 -13.40
CA TYR A 177 19.75 -22.88 -14.53
C TYR A 177 20.99 -21.96 -14.54
N SER A 178 21.27 -21.27 -13.42
CA SER A 178 22.50 -20.46 -13.22
C SER A 178 23.36 -21.03 -12.09
#